data_AF-D8VFW7-F1
#
_entry.id   AF-D8VFW7-F1
#
_cell.length_a   1.000
_cell.length_b   1.000
_cell.length_c   1.000
_cell.angle_alpha   90.00
_cell.angle_beta   90.00
_cell.angle_gamma   90.00
#
_symmetry.space_group_name_H-M   'P 1'
#
loop_
_entity.id
_entity.type
_entity.pdbx_description
1 polymer ?
#
loop_
_entity_poly.entity_id
_entity_poly.type
_entity_poly.pdbx_seq_one_letter_code
_entity_poly.pdbx_strand_id
1 'polypeptide(L)' 'FTSSNMDLSNRRRHYVWVSFIEICNEGIYDLLVPGDRKNSTKLGIREDSSGNVYVKE' A
#
# COMPACT_ATOMS: atom_id res chain seq x y z
N PHE A 1 12.31 -17.72 -21.45
CA PHE A 1 11.34 -16.66 -21.80
C PHE A 1 9.97 -17.08 -21.32
N THR A 2 9.47 -16.48 -20.25
CA THR A 2 8.10 -16.66 -19.75
C THR A 2 7.29 -15.47 -20.22
N SER A 3 6.36 -15.69 -21.16
CA SER A 3 5.36 -14.69 -21.55
C SER A 3 4.01 -15.09 -20.99
N SER A 4 3.33 -14.17 -20.31
CA SER A 4 1.95 -14.35 -19.87
C SER A 4 1.01 -14.02 -21.03
N ASN A 5 0.26 -15.01 -21.53
CA ASN A 5 -0.87 -14.79 -22.43
C ASN A 5 -2.04 -14.29 -21.60
N MET A 6 -2.23 -12.96 -21.56
CA MET A 6 -3.38 -12.36 -20.89
C MET A 6 -4.53 -12.27 -21.89
N ASP A 7 -5.57 -13.09 -21.69
CA ASP A 7 -6.78 -13.06 -22.50
C ASP A 7 -7.64 -11.82 -22.15
N LEU A 8 -7.70 -10.88 -23.08
CA LEU A 8 -8.45 -9.63 -22.98
C LEU A 8 -9.90 -9.74 -23.50
N SER A 9 -10.34 -10.93 -23.93
CA SER A 9 -11.72 -11.14 -24.41
C SER A 9 -12.76 -11.02 -23.29
N ASN A 10 -12.34 -11.21 -22.04
CA ASN A 10 -13.17 -11.08 -20.85
C ASN A 10 -13.20 -9.61 -20.40
N ARG A 11 -14.35 -8.93 -20.49
CA ARG A 11 -14.58 -7.53 -20.06
C ARG A 11 -14.52 -7.31 -18.54
N ARG A 12 -13.65 -8.03 -17.83
CA ARG A 12 -13.45 -7.84 -16.39
C ARG A 12 -12.51 -6.67 -16.16
N ARG A 13 -12.97 -5.69 -15.36
CA ARG A 13 -12.13 -4.58 -14.92
C ARG A 13 -11.33 -5.04 -13.71
N HIS A 14 -10.03 -4.89 -13.80
CA HIS A 14 -9.11 -5.16 -12.71
C HIS A 14 -8.58 -3.82 -12.19
N TYR A 15 -8.54 -3.68 -10.87
CA TYR A 15 -7.98 -2.52 -10.19
C TYR A 15 -6.87 -3.03 -9.27
N VAL A 16 -5.71 -2.38 -9.33
CA VAL A 16 -4.53 -2.75 -8.57
C VAL A 16 -4.08 -1.53 -7.79
N TRP A 17 -3.86 -1.72 -6.48
CA TRP A 17 -3.28 -0.73 -5.60
C TRP A 17 -1.98 -1.27 -5.03
N VAL A 18 -1.02 -0.37 -4.79
CA VAL A 18 0.26 -0.68 -4.17
C VAL A 18 0.41 0.22 -2.96
N SER A 19 0.88 -0.36 -1.86
CA SER A 19 1.25 0.35 -0.65
C SER A 19 2.66 -0.11 -0.26
N PHE A 20 3.52 0.82 0.15
CA PHE A 20 4.89 0.49 0.52
C PHE A 20 5.26 1.24 1.79
N ILE A 21 5.57 0.50 2.85
CA ILE A 21 5.86 1.04 4.18
C ILE A 21 7.19 0.53 4.70
N GLU A 22 7.83 1.33 5.56
CA GLU A 22 8.96 0.92 6.38
C GLU A 22 8.59 1.03 7.86
N ILE A 23 8.96 0.02 8.65
CA ILE A 23 8.87 0.06 10.11
C ILE A 23 10.30 0.13 10.65
N CYS A 24 10.65 1.24 11.29
CA CYS A 24 11.99 1.48 11.82
C CYS A 24 11.88 2.25 13.15
N ASN A 25 12.51 1.74 14.21
CA ASN A 25 12.42 2.30 15.57
C ASN A 25 10.97 2.62 15.98
N GLU A 26 10.09 1.62 15.84
CA GLU A 26 8.65 1.70 16.11
C GLU A 26 7.87 2.78 15.32
N GLY A 27 8.51 3.52 14.40
CA GLY A 27 7.87 4.45 13.49
C GLY A 27 7.41 3.76 12.22
N ILE A 28 6.21 4.10 11.75
CA ILE A 28 5.66 3.62 10.48
C ILE A 28 5.69 4.76 9.46
N TYR A 29 6.38 4.52 8.34
CA TYR A 29 6.65 5.52 7.32
C TYR A 29 6.10 5.06 5.97
N ASP A 30 5.35 5.94 5.29
CA ASP A 30 4.94 5.72 3.90
C ASP A 30 6.12 6.04 2.97
N LEU A 31 6.54 5.05 2.17
CA LEU A 31 7.65 5.16 1.22
C LEU A 31 7.20 5.64 -0.16
N LEU A 32 5.89 5.77 -0.39
CA LEU A 32 5.34 6.29 -1.63
C LEU A 32 5.12 7.81 -1.60
N VAL A 33 5.29 8.45 -0.43
CA VAL A 33 5.20 9.92 -0.30
C VAL A 33 6.39 10.58 -1.01
N PRO A 34 6.16 11.54 -1.93
CA PRO A 34 7.23 12.27 -2.57
C PRO A 34 8.00 13.16 -1.59
N GLY A 35 9.34 13.13 -1.65
CA GLY A 35 10.21 14.03 -0.88
C GLY A 35 10.92 13.35 0.30
N ASP A 36 11.53 14.16 1.16
CA ASP A 36 12.30 13.65 2.30
C ASP A 36 11.40 13.03 3.36
N ARG A 37 11.90 11.97 3.99
CA ARG A 37 11.26 11.24 5.10
C ARG A 37 10.81 12.11 6.27
N LYS A 38 11.35 13.32 6.42
CA LYS A 38 10.91 14.29 7.45
C LYS A 38 9.51 14.87 7.19
N ASN A 39 9.08 14.86 5.93
CA ASN A 39 7.79 15.38 5.50
C ASN A 39 6.75 14.27 5.31
N SER A 40 7.12 12.99 5.47
CA SER A 40 6.16 11.91 5.35
C SER A 40 5.22 11.91 6.56
N THR A 41 3.93 11.83 6.30
CA THR A 41 2.94 11.76 7.37
C THR A 41 3.18 10.50 8.19
N LYS A 42 3.23 10.64 9.52
CA LYS A 42 3.42 9.51 10.42
C LYS A 42 2.18 8.62 10.37
N LEU A 43 2.35 7.38 9.92
CA LEU A 43 1.27 6.40 9.91
C LEU A 43 1.06 5.82 11.32
N GLY A 44 -0.19 5.58 11.69
CA GLY A 44 -0.58 4.88 12.91
C GLY A 44 -1.23 3.53 12.62
N ILE A 45 -1.09 2.60 13.56
CA ILE A 45 -1.85 1.34 13.57
C ILE A 45 -3.27 1.66 14.02
N ARG A 46 -4.26 1.20 13.27
CA ARG A 46 -5.69 1.38 13.55
C ARG A 46 -6.43 0.08 13.33
N GLU A 47 -7.66 0.02 13.84
CA GLU A 47 -8.57 -1.12 13.74
C GLU A 47 -9.88 -0.63 13.13
N ASP A 48 -10.41 -1.35 12.14
CA ASP A 48 -11.70 -1.04 11.53
C ASP A 48 -12.86 -1.60 12.40
N SER A 49 -14.11 -1.29 12.02
CA SER A 49 -15.29 -1.79 12.75
C SER A 49 -15.46 -3.32 12.74
N SER A 50 -14.71 -4.02 11.89
CA SER A 50 -14.73 -5.48 11.76
C SER A 50 -13.56 -6.14 12.50
N GLY A 51 -12.70 -5.36 13.17
CA GLY A 51 -11.52 -5.85 13.88
C GLY A 51 -10.29 -6.03 13.01
N ASN A 52 -10.30 -5.59 11.74
CA ASN A 52 -9.13 -5.70 10.88
C ASN A 52 -8.14 -4.58 11.17
N VAL A 53 -6.87 -4.96 11.34
CA VAL A 53 -5.78 -4.01 11.57
C VAL A 53 -5.29 -3.42 10.25
N TYR A 54 -5.08 -2.11 10.23
CA TYR A 54 -4.53 -1.39 9.07
C TYR A 54 -3.63 -0.23 9.51
N VAL A 55 -2.91 0.35 8.54
CA VAL A 55 -2.10 1.55 8.76
C VAL A 55 -2.72 2.75 8.03
N LYS A 56 -2.81 3.89 8.72
CA LYS A 56 -3.29 5.16 8.16
C LYS A 56 -2.78 6.33 8.98
N GLU A 57 -2.67 7.50 8.34
CA GLU A 57 -2.51 8.79 9.03
C GLU A 57 -3.55 8.95 10.16
#